data_AF-A0A9Q1FF51-F1
#
_entry.id   AF-A0A9Q1FF51-F1
#
_cell.length_a   1.000
_cell.length_b   1.000
_cell.length_c   1.000
_cell.angle_alpha   90.00
_cell.angle_beta   90.00
_cell.angle_gamma   90.00
#
_symmetry.space_group_name_H-M   'P 1'
#
loop_
_entity.id
_entity.type
_entity.pdbx_description
1 polymer ?
#
loop_
_entity_poly.entity_id
_entity_poly.type
_entity_poly.pdbx_seq_one_letter_code
_entity_poly.pdbx_strand_id
1 'polypeptide(L)' 'MPTSVAYIHSNQIMGWGEKAIEIRSVETGHLDGVFMHKRAQRLKFLCERNDKVFFASVRSGGSSQVFFMTLNRNSMMNW' A
#
# COMPACT_ATOMS: atom_id res chain seq x y z
N MET A 1 7.86 -2.85 11.15
CA MET A 1 6.61 -3.62 11.04
C MET A 1 5.55 -2.73 10.41
N PRO A 2 4.77 -3.18 9.41
CA PRO A 2 3.69 -2.40 8.84
C PRO A 2 2.63 -2.06 9.91
N THR A 3 2.05 -0.87 9.82
CA THR A 3 1.01 -0.37 10.75
C THR A 3 -0.40 -0.58 10.22
N SER A 4 -0.52 -0.87 8.93
CA SER A 4 -1.76 -1.26 8.25
C SER A 4 -1.39 -2.31 7.22
N VAL A 5 -2.22 -3.35 7.10
CA VAL A 5 -2.02 -4.47 6.17
C VAL A 5 -3.35 -4.78 5.51
N ALA A 6 -3.34 -5.07 4.21
CA ALA A 6 -4.54 -5.47 3.47
C ALA A 6 -4.22 -6.57 2.46
N TYR A 7 -5.12 -7.55 2.36
CA TYR A 7 -5.18 -8.46 1.22
C TYR A 7 -5.92 -7.75 0.08
N ILE A 8 -5.36 -7.81 -1.13
CA ILE A 8 -5.95 -7.21 -2.32
C ILE A 8 -6.26 -8.30 -3.36
N HIS A 9 -7.16 -8.00 -4.29
CA HIS A 9 -7.72 -8.97 -5.23
C HIS A 9 -6.68 -9.67 -6.13
N SER A 10 -5.46 -9.14 -6.24
CA SER A 10 -4.34 -9.73 -7.01
C SER A 10 -3.59 -10.87 -6.29
N ASN A 11 -4.17 -11.49 -5.26
CA ASN A 11 -3.51 -12.51 -4.42
C ASN A 11 -2.20 -12.00 -3.78
N GLN A 12 -2.25 -10.75 -3.34
CA GLN A 12 -1.13 -10.07 -2.71
C GLN A 12 -1.55 -9.43 -1.40
N ILE A 13 -0.57 -9.27 -0.52
CA ILE A 13 -0.68 -8.50 0.70
C ILE A 13 0.11 -7.21 0.52
N MET A 14 -0.54 -6.09 0.78
CA MET A 14 0.10 -4.80 0.88
C MET A 14 0.28 -4.42 2.35
N GLY A 15 1.47 -3.95 2.71
CA GLY A 15 1.81 -3.48 4.06
C GLY A 15 2.26 -2.03 4.06
N TRP A 16 1.53 -1.15 4.74
CA TRP A 16 1.89 0.27 4.91
C TRP A 16 2.72 0.45 6.19
N GLY A 17 4.03 0.54 6.02
CA GLY A 17 4.98 0.92 7.06
C GLY A 17 5.29 2.42 7.04
N GLU A 18 6.04 2.90 8.03
CA GLU A 18 6.41 4.33 8.09
C GLU A 18 7.42 4.75 7.03
N LYS A 19 8.21 3.80 6.51
CA LYS A 19 9.29 4.05 5.55
C LYS A 19 8.97 3.58 4.14
N ALA A 20 8.04 2.63 4.00
CA ALA A 20 7.68 2.06 2.71
C ALA A 20 6.29 1.41 2.72
N ILE A 21 5.74 1.22 1.53
CA ILE A 21 4.66 0.28 1.27
C ILE A 21 5.29 -0.96 0.63
N GLU A 22 5.11 -2.12 1.25
CA GLU A 22 5.56 -3.41 0.71
C GLU A 22 4.39 -4.12 0.03
N ILE A 23 4.67 -4.85 -1.05
CA ILE A 23 3.75 -5.75 -1.73
C ILE A 23 4.37 -7.14 -1.70
N ARG A 24 3.63 -8.12 -1.19
CA ARG A 24 4.10 -9.50 -1.08
C ARG A 24 3.09 -10.47 -1.68
N SER A 25 3.61 -11.53 -2.29
CA SER A 25 2.82 -12.69 -2.68
C SER A 25 2.23 -13.36 -1.44
N VAL A 26 0.93 -13.65 -1.48
CA VAL A 26 0.23 -14.34 -0.38
C VAL A 26 0.73 -15.77 -0.22
N GLU A 27 0.99 -16.45 -1.34
CA GLU A 27 1.35 -17.87 -1.36
C GLU A 27 2.76 -18.12 -0.84
N THR A 28 3.71 -17.26 -1.22
CA THR A 28 5.14 -17.50 -0.99
C THR A 28 5.75 -16.56 0.04
N GLY A 29 5.08 -15.44 0.36
CA GLY A 29 5.66 -14.36 1.14
C GLY A 29 6.77 -13.57 0.42
N HIS A 30 7.04 -13.88 -0.84
CA HIS A 30 8.02 -13.18 -1.68
C HIS A 30 7.69 -11.69 -1.77
N LEU A 31 8.72 -10.86 -1.84
CA LEU A 31 8.58 -9.40 -1.94
C LEU A 31 8.46 -9.00 -3.40
N ASP A 32 7.23 -8.80 -3.86
CA ASP A 32 6.91 -8.48 -5.25
C ASP A 32 7.20 -7.01 -5.60
N GLY A 33 7.16 -6.11 -4.61
CA GLY A 33 7.44 -4.69 -4.84
C GLY A 33 7.54 -3.86 -3.56
N VAL A 34 8.21 -2.72 -3.66
CA VAL A 34 8.37 -1.76 -2.55
C VAL A 34 8.27 -0.33 -3.06
N PHE A 35 7.40 0.46 -2.43
CA PHE A 35 7.33 1.91 -2.63
C PHE A 35 7.95 2.63 -1.43
N MET A 36 9.17 3.13 -1.60
CA MET A 36 9.88 3.85 -0.55
C MET A 36 9.31 5.26 -0.37
N HIS A 37 9.17 5.68 0.88
CA HIS A 37 8.76 7.04 1.22
C HIS A 37 9.98 7.97 1.26
N LYS A 38 9.84 9.19 0.72
CA LYS A 38 10.90 10.22 0.84
C LYS A 38 11.14 10.66 2.28
N ARG A 39 10.13 10.54 3.13
CA ARG A 39 10.16 10.85 4.57
C ARG A 39 9.29 9.85 5.32
N ALA A 40 9.57 9.65 6.60
CA ALA A 40 8.73 8.81 7.43
C ALA A 40 7.30 9.40 7.51
N GLN A 41 6.29 8.59 7.21
CA GLN A 41 4.89 9.00 7.25
C GLN A 41 3.99 7.82 7.60
N ARG A 42 2.94 8.08 8.38
CA ARG A 42 1.96 7.06 8.76
C ARG A 42 0.84 7.04 7.73
N LEU A 43 0.68 5.90 7.07
CA LEU A 43 -0.39 5.66 6.10
C LEU A 43 -1.30 4.55 6.61
N LYS A 44 -2.60 4.65 6.32
CA LYS A 44 -3.59 3.62 6.63
C LYS A 44 -4.35 3.22 5.39
N PHE A 45 -4.53 1.92 5.20
CA PHE A 45 -5.45 1.39 4.21
C PHE A 45 -6.89 1.85 4.51
N LEU A 46 -7.64 2.15 3.45
CA LEU A 46 -9.07 2.44 3.55
C LEU A 46 -9.89 1.32 2.89
N CYS A 47 -9.72 1.12 1.59
CA CYS A 47 -10.41 0.08 0.84
C CYS A 47 -9.74 -0.19 -0.50
N GLU A 48 -10.05 -1.35 -1.07
CA GLU A 48 -9.91 -1.60 -2.51
C GLU A 48 -11.27 -1.41 -3.17
N ARG A 49 -11.34 -0.64 -4.28
CA ARG A 49 -12.55 -0.48 -5.08
C ARG A 49 -12.21 -0.11 -6.52
N ASN A 50 -12.89 -0.75 -7.48
CA ASN A 50 -12.77 -0.47 -8.91
C ASN A 50 -11.31 -0.40 -9.38
N ASP A 51 -10.52 -1.45 -9.14
CA ASP A 51 -9.07 -1.52 -9.46
C ASP A 51 -8.16 -0.56 -8.69
N LYS A 52 -8.66 0.13 -7.66
CA LYS A 52 -7.88 1.10 -6.89
C LYS A 52 -7.75 0.70 -5.45
N VAL A 53 -6.56 0.87 -4.90
CA VAL A 53 -6.33 0.82 -3.46
C VAL A 53 -6.28 2.23 -2.93
N PHE A 54 -7.23 2.57 -2.06
CA PHE A 54 -7.31 3.84 -1.37
C PHE A 54 -6.65 3.75 -0.01
N PHE A 55 -5.87 4.77 0.34
CA PHE A 55 -5.20 4.88 1.63
C PHE A 55 -5.06 6.35 2.03
N ALA A 56 -4.90 6.61 3.32
CA ALA A 56 -4.82 7.98 3.84
C ALA A 56 -3.58 8.20 4.70
N SER A 57 -3.06 9.42 4.66
CA SER A 57 -2.09 9.89 5.66
C SER A 57 -2.75 10.16 7.00
N VAL A 58 -2.07 9.76 8.06
CA VAL A 58 -2.43 10.06 9.44
C VAL A 58 -1.46 11.10 9.96
N ARG A 59 -1.90 12.36 10.07
CA ARG A 59 -1.10 13.48 10.59
C ARG A 59 -1.62 13.87 11.97
N SER A 60 -0.71 14.21 12.88
CA SER A 60 -1.07 14.87 14.13
C SER A 60 -1.67 16.25 13.79
N GLY A 61 -2.88 16.54 14.27
CA GLY A 61 -3.59 17.79 13.96
C GLY A 61 -4.83 17.65 13.06
N GLY A 62 -5.28 16.41 12.78
CA GLY A 62 -6.63 16.14 12.24
C GLY A 62 -6.81 16.25 10.72
N SER A 63 -5.80 16.76 9.98
CA SER A 63 -5.84 16.74 8.51
C SER A 63 -5.32 15.43 7.94
N SER A 64 -6.09 14.82 7.05
CA SER A 64 -5.73 13.60 6.33
C SER A 64 -5.83 13.84 4.84
N GLN A 65 -4.78 13.42 4.12
CA GLN A 65 -4.81 13.36 2.66
C GLN A 65 -5.11 11.92 2.23
N VAL A 66 -6.06 11.76 1.31
CA VAL A 66 -6.38 10.48 0.68
C VAL A 66 -5.58 10.35 -0.61
N PHE A 67 -5.02 9.17 -0.82
CA PHE A 67 -4.28 8.76 -1.99
C PHE A 67 -4.93 7.52 -2.57
N PHE A 68 -4.62 7.24 -3.83
CA PHE A 68 -4.95 5.96 -4.45
C PHE A 68 -3.82 5.46 -5.35
N MET A 69 -3.74 4.15 -5.50
CA MET A 69 -2.92 3.48 -6.52
C MET A 69 -3.82 2.61 -7.38
N THR A 70 -3.57 2.58 -8.69
CA THR A 70 -4.25 1.67 -9.61
C THR A 70 -3.52 0.32 -9.60
N LEU A 71 -4.26 -0.75 -9.34
CA LEU A 71 -3.81 -2.12 -9.47
C LEU A 71 -3.90 -2.52 -10.94
N ASN A 72 -2.77 -2.51 -11.64
CA ASN A 72 -2.77 -3.02 -13.00
C ASN A 72 -2.69 -4.55 -12.97
N ARG A 73 -3.67 -5.24 -13.58
CA ARG A 73 -3.74 -6.72 -13.58
C ARG A 73 -2.53 -7.40 -14.24
N ASN A 74 -1.68 -6.66 -14.96
CA ASN A 74 -0.57 -7.19 -15.76
C ASN A 74 0.75 -6.39 -15.69
N SER A 75 0.90 -5.37 -14.82
CA SER A 75 2.12 -4.53 -14.86
C SER A 75 2.65 -4.11 -13.48
N MET A 76 2.75 -5.04 -12.54
CA MET A 76 3.67 -4.85 -11.42
C MET A 76 5.10 -5.05 -11.92
N MET A 77 5.61 -4.03 -12.61
CA MET A 77 7.01 -3.70 -12.87
C MET A 77 7.05 -2.80 -14.11
N ASN A 78 7.18 -1.49 -13.88
CA ASN A 78 7.85 -0.55 -14.78
C ASN A 78 7.87 0.83 -14.10
N TRP A 79 8.73 0.97 -13.10
CA TRP A 79 9.22 2.26 -12.60
C TRP A 79 10.67 2.07 -12.15
#